data_AF-A0A520HM31-F1
#
_entry.id   AF-A0A520HM31-F1
#
_cell.length_a   1.000
_cell.length_b   1.000
_cell.length_c   1.000
_cell.angle_alpha   90.00
_cell.angle_beta   90.00
_cell.angle_gamma   90.00
#
_symmetry.space_group_name_H-M   'P 1'
#
loop_
_entity.id
_entity.type
_entity.pdbx_description
1 polymer ?
#
loop_
_entity_poly.entity_id
_entity_poly.type
_entity_poly.pdbx_seq_one_letter_code
_entity_poly.pdbx_strand_id
1 'polypeptide(L)'
;MRAGACLIALLLSTTAAAQTPGSSYHRAPAAIAKALEAPTTPGVAVSPDHRTLAILGRENLPTIANLSKPILRLGGYRIDPATNGQAEVRVQWLNALSFKDVGTGRTVEVRLPAGLRFAAPDWSPDGSRLAFYAQEPAGLSLWVADRDAGRRWRLERLGDRGGCAMIGAAGRLCGGGGGEEESDQT
;
A
#
# COMPACT_ATOMS: atom_id res chain seq x y z
N MET A 1 47.63 65.11 -2.94
CA MET A 1 46.29 64.52 -3.22
C MET A 1 46.46 63.44 -4.28
N ARG A 2 45.83 62.27 -4.14
CA ARG A 2 45.88 61.06 -5.02
C ARG A 2 46.68 59.87 -4.49
N ALA A 3 46.23 59.28 -3.37
CA ALA A 3 46.60 57.91 -2.99
C ALA A 3 45.45 57.15 -2.28
N GLY A 4 44.23 57.68 -2.28
CA GLY A 4 43.09 57.12 -1.53
C GLY A 4 42.00 56.46 -2.36
N ALA A 5 42.09 56.49 -3.69
CA ALA A 5 40.97 56.09 -4.56
C ALA A 5 41.04 54.63 -5.08
N CYS A 6 42.20 53.95 -5.01
CA CYS A 6 42.31 52.58 -5.54
C CYS A 6 41.90 51.48 -4.55
N LEU A 7 41.84 51.76 -3.24
CA LEU A 7 41.57 50.71 -2.24
C LEU A 7 40.07 50.42 -2.03
N ILE A 8 39.18 51.30 -2.48
CA ILE A 8 37.72 51.11 -2.36
C ILE A 8 37.15 50.35 -3.58
N ALA A 9 37.83 50.38 -4.73
CA ALA A 9 37.39 49.66 -5.93
C ALA A 9 37.67 48.14 -5.89
N LEU A 10 38.53 47.67 -4.98
CA LEU A 10 38.90 46.24 -4.88
C LEU A 10 37.99 45.43 -3.92
N LEU A 11 37.09 46.10 -3.20
CA LEU A 11 36.18 45.47 -2.21
C LEU A 11 34.78 45.15 -2.77
N LEU A 12 34.48 45.47 -4.03
CA LEU A 12 33.18 45.16 -4.67
C LEU A 12 33.21 43.94 -5.60
N SER A 13 34.36 43.29 -5.79
CA SER A 13 34.49 42.18 -6.75
C SER A 13 34.28 40.78 -6.15
N THR A 14 34.00 40.67 -4.85
CA THR A 14 33.52 39.42 -4.24
C THR A 14 32.00 39.44 -4.14
N THR A 15 31.31 39.62 -5.26
CA THR A 15 30.03 38.93 -5.39
C THR A 15 30.40 37.47 -5.48
N ALA A 16 30.36 36.78 -4.34
CA ALA A 16 30.26 35.33 -4.34
C ALA A 16 29.21 34.99 -5.40
N ALA A 17 29.61 34.24 -6.42
CA ALA A 17 28.65 33.54 -7.24
C ALA A 17 27.91 32.61 -6.26
N ALA A 18 26.86 33.15 -5.66
CA ALA A 18 25.90 32.38 -4.89
C ALA A 18 25.51 31.25 -5.82
N GLN A 19 25.72 30.03 -5.33
CA GLN A 19 25.42 28.79 -6.02
C GLN A 19 24.11 28.98 -6.78
N THR A 20 24.17 28.98 -8.12
CA THR A 20 22.97 28.85 -8.93
C THR A 20 22.26 27.61 -8.36
N PRO A 21 20.98 27.67 -7.96
CA PRO A 21 20.28 26.49 -7.48
C PRO A 21 20.16 25.50 -8.64
N GLY A 22 21.21 24.72 -8.85
CA GLY A 22 21.26 23.60 -9.78
C GLY A 22 20.57 22.44 -9.10
N SER A 23 19.27 22.57 -8.88
CA SER A 23 18.44 21.51 -8.31
C SER A 23 17.30 21.17 -9.26
N SER A 24 17.60 21.04 -10.55
CA SER A 24 16.76 20.22 -11.41
C SER A 24 16.83 18.77 -10.93
N TYR A 25 15.70 18.08 -10.85
CA TYR A 25 15.69 16.66 -10.51
C TYR A 25 16.56 15.87 -11.49
N HIS A 26 17.66 15.32 -10.98
CA HIS A 26 18.55 14.47 -11.77
C HIS A 26 17.99 13.05 -11.80
N ARG A 27 17.89 12.48 -13.01
CA ARG A 27 17.58 11.07 -13.16
C ARG A 27 18.81 10.25 -12.77
N ALA A 28 18.61 9.20 -11.98
CA ALA A 28 19.68 8.27 -11.63
C ALA A 28 20.26 7.64 -12.91
N PRO A 29 21.60 7.41 -12.97
CA PRO A 29 22.22 6.60 -14.02
C PRO A 29 21.49 5.26 -14.20
N ALA A 30 21.43 4.76 -15.44
CA ALA A 30 20.60 3.61 -15.80
C ALA A 30 20.86 2.35 -14.94
N ALA A 31 22.12 2.11 -14.54
CA ALA A 31 22.47 0.99 -13.67
C ALA A 31 21.81 1.08 -12.28
N ILE A 32 21.76 2.29 -11.70
CA ILE A 32 21.13 2.53 -10.40
C ILE A 32 19.60 2.47 -10.53
N ALA A 33 19.04 3.07 -11.58
CA ALA A 33 17.59 3.01 -11.84
C ALA A 33 17.12 1.55 -11.95
N LYS A 34 17.83 0.72 -12.73
CA LYS A 34 17.52 -0.71 -12.87
C LYS A 34 17.62 -1.48 -11.55
N ALA A 35 18.61 -1.17 -10.72
CA ALA A 35 18.76 -1.82 -9.42
C ALA A 35 17.61 -1.43 -8.46
N LEU A 36 17.17 -0.17 -8.49
CA LEU A 36 16.05 0.30 -7.68
C LEU A 36 14.70 -0.25 -8.14
N GLU A 37 14.50 -0.38 -9.45
CA GLU A 37 13.26 -0.89 -10.04
C GLU A 37 13.16 -2.43 -10.03
N ALA A 38 14.20 -3.14 -9.60
CA ALA A 38 14.18 -4.58 -9.53
C ALA A 38 13.07 -5.09 -8.59
N PRO A 39 12.40 -6.22 -8.92
CA PRO A 39 11.40 -6.81 -8.04
C PRO A 39 11.99 -7.13 -6.66
N THR A 40 11.32 -6.69 -5.61
CA THR A 40 11.67 -7.04 -4.23
C THR A 40 11.35 -8.51 -3.95
N THR A 41 12.13 -9.12 -3.07
CA THR A 41 11.83 -10.46 -2.55
C THR A 41 10.39 -10.51 -1.99
N PRO A 42 9.54 -11.40 -2.50
CA PRO A 42 8.16 -11.47 -2.04
C PRO A 42 8.09 -11.90 -0.58
N GLY A 43 7.02 -11.49 0.11
CA GLY A 43 6.62 -12.10 1.36
C GLY A 43 6.05 -13.51 1.13
N VAL A 44 6.06 -14.33 2.17
CA VAL A 44 5.43 -15.66 2.14
C VAL A 44 4.63 -15.84 3.43
N ALA A 45 3.40 -16.32 3.30
CA ALA A 45 2.57 -16.78 4.41
C ALA A 45 2.16 -18.24 4.19
N VAL A 46 2.46 -19.10 5.16
CA VAL A 46 2.18 -20.54 5.10
C VAL A 46 0.77 -20.79 5.65
N SER A 47 -0.02 -21.60 4.97
CA SER A 47 -1.34 -22.01 5.48
C SER A 47 -1.22 -22.82 6.78
N PRO A 48 -2.22 -22.79 7.68
CA PRO A 48 -2.19 -23.57 8.92
C PRO A 48 -2.02 -25.07 8.73
N ASP A 49 -2.49 -25.62 7.61
CA ASP A 49 -2.32 -27.03 7.23
C ASP A 49 -0.97 -27.34 6.55
N HIS A 50 -0.10 -26.33 6.40
CA HIS A 50 1.22 -26.41 5.76
C HIS A 50 1.23 -26.90 4.30
N ARG A 51 0.08 -26.91 3.62
CA ARG A 51 -0.02 -27.39 2.23
C ARG A 51 0.14 -26.29 1.20
N THR A 52 -0.12 -25.04 1.58
CA THR A 52 -0.15 -23.90 0.65
C THR A 52 0.71 -22.76 1.15
N LEU A 53 1.46 -22.15 0.23
CA LEU A 53 2.20 -20.92 0.44
C LEU A 53 1.49 -19.79 -0.29
N ALA A 54 1.03 -18.77 0.41
CA ALA A 54 0.69 -17.48 -0.19
C ALA A 54 1.98 -16.71 -0.43
N ILE A 55 2.34 -16.51 -1.69
CA ILE A 55 3.46 -15.66 -2.12
C ILE A 55 2.90 -14.27 -2.40
N LEU A 56 3.44 -13.29 -1.69
CA LEU A 56 2.93 -11.94 -1.58
C LEU A 56 3.92 -10.97 -2.22
N GLY A 57 3.58 -10.43 -3.39
CA GLY A 57 4.35 -9.38 -4.04
C GLY A 57 4.33 -8.12 -3.20
N ARG A 58 5.50 -7.55 -2.95
CA ARG A 58 5.66 -6.31 -2.19
C ARG A 58 5.73 -5.11 -3.12
N GLU A 59 5.14 -4.02 -2.70
CA GLU A 59 5.37 -2.74 -3.35
C GLU A 59 6.73 -2.18 -2.94
N ASN A 60 7.54 -1.82 -3.93
CA ASN A 60 8.91 -1.36 -3.71
C ASN A 60 9.01 0.17 -3.70
N LEU A 61 8.57 0.82 -4.79
CA LEU A 61 8.70 2.26 -5.00
C LEU A 61 7.31 2.94 -4.99
N PRO A 62 6.78 3.30 -3.81
CA PRO A 62 5.53 4.04 -3.73
C PRO A 62 5.69 5.42 -4.37
N THR A 63 4.61 5.91 -4.97
CA THR A 63 4.62 7.23 -5.64
C THR A 63 4.81 8.37 -4.63
N ILE A 64 5.34 9.50 -5.08
CA ILE A 64 5.42 10.74 -4.27
C ILE A 64 4.03 11.16 -3.81
N ALA A 65 3.00 10.97 -4.64
CA ALA A 65 1.61 11.24 -4.28
C ALA A 65 1.17 10.41 -3.05
N ASN A 66 1.52 9.12 -2.99
CA ASN A 66 1.23 8.29 -1.83
C ASN A 66 2.01 8.73 -0.59
N LEU A 67 3.30 9.03 -0.72
CA LEU A 67 4.16 9.44 0.40
C LEU A 67 3.84 10.83 0.96
N SER A 68 3.25 11.70 0.15
CA SER A 68 2.87 13.07 0.52
C SER A 68 1.46 13.21 1.08
N LYS A 69 0.72 12.09 1.24
CA LYS A 69 -0.60 12.09 1.87
C LYS A 69 -0.53 12.70 3.29
N PRO A 70 -1.56 13.46 3.72
CA PRO A 70 -1.64 13.97 5.08
C PRO A 70 -1.58 12.85 6.12
N ILE A 71 -0.93 13.11 7.25
CA ILE A 71 -0.81 12.15 8.36
C ILE A 71 -1.34 12.79 9.63
N LEU A 72 -2.45 12.26 10.15
CA LEU A 72 -2.99 12.64 11.44
C LEU A 72 -2.27 11.87 12.55
N ARG A 73 -1.77 12.58 13.57
CA ARG A 73 -0.97 12.01 14.65
C ARG A 73 -1.76 12.07 15.97
N LEU A 74 -2.40 10.98 16.34
CA LEU A 74 -3.27 10.90 17.53
C LEU A 74 -2.82 9.76 18.44
N GLY A 75 -2.50 10.05 19.70
CA GLY A 75 -2.14 9.02 20.68
C GLY A 75 -0.98 8.11 20.25
N GLY A 76 -0.02 8.61 19.46
CA GLY A 76 1.10 7.84 18.91
C GLY A 76 0.78 7.10 17.60
N TYR A 77 -0.49 7.01 17.20
CA TYR A 77 -0.89 6.47 15.90
C TYR A 77 -0.64 7.48 14.78
N ARG A 78 -0.41 6.95 13.57
CA ARG A 78 -0.32 7.73 12.33
C ARG A 78 -1.44 7.25 11.43
N ILE A 79 -2.44 8.10 11.23
CA ILE A 79 -3.69 7.77 10.56
C ILE A 79 -3.73 8.53 9.23
N ASP A 80 -4.13 7.84 8.17
CA ASP A 80 -4.50 8.47 6.90
C ASP A 80 -5.96 8.97 7.02
N PRO A 81 -6.21 10.30 7.02
CA PRO A 81 -7.55 10.83 7.20
C PRO A 81 -8.51 10.52 6.05
N ALA A 82 -8.01 10.16 4.85
CA ALA A 82 -8.86 9.80 3.72
C ALA A 82 -9.43 8.37 3.86
N THR A 83 -8.72 7.48 4.54
CA THR A 83 -9.11 6.06 4.66
C THR A 83 -9.41 5.63 6.09
N ASN A 84 -9.16 6.49 7.08
CA ASN A 84 -9.15 6.18 8.52
C ASN A 84 -8.22 5.00 8.91
N GLY A 85 -7.36 4.57 7.99
CA GLY A 85 -6.41 3.48 8.18
C GLY A 85 -5.05 3.95 8.69
N GLN A 86 -4.10 3.00 8.74
CA GLN A 86 -2.71 3.33 9.01
C GLN A 86 -2.14 4.23 7.90
N ALA A 87 -1.34 5.23 8.29
CA ALA A 87 -0.65 6.09 7.35
C ALA A 87 0.25 5.27 6.41
N GLU A 88 0.34 5.71 5.17
CA GLU A 88 1.13 5.10 4.08
C GLU A 88 2.50 4.56 4.55
N VAL A 89 3.26 5.38 5.27
CA VAL A 89 4.60 5.07 5.80
C VAL A 89 4.65 4.01 6.92
N ARG A 90 3.51 3.45 7.32
CA ARG A 90 3.39 2.38 8.33
C ARG A 90 2.89 1.07 7.75
N VAL A 91 2.40 1.07 6.52
CA VAL A 91 1.83 -0.11 5.88
C VAL A 91 2.86 -0.73 4.95
N GLN A 92 3.03 -2.04 5.07
CA GLN A 92 3.79 -2.85 4.13
C GLN A 92 2.84 -3.26 3.00
N TRP A 93 2.70 -2.40 2.00
CA TRP A 93 1.76 -2.64 0.91
C TRP A 93 2.20 -3.80 0.02
N LEU A 94 1.22 -4.62 -0.33
CA LEU A 94 1.32 -5.74 -1.24
C LEU A 94 0.55 -5.43 -2.52
N ASN A 95 1.05 -5.90 -3.64
CA ASN A 95 0.52 -5.61 -4.98
C ASN A 95 0.30 -6.85 -5.85
N ALA A 96 0.75 -8.02 -5.40
CA ALA A 96 0.51 -9.28 -6.08
C ALA A 96 0.28 -10.40 -5.06
N LEU A 97 -0.53 -11.38 -5.45
CA LEU A 97 -0.82 -12.55 -4.65
C LEU A 97 -0.78 -13.78 -5.55
N SER A 98 -0.10 -14.82 -5.11
CA SER A 98 -0.14 -16.13 -5.75
C SER A 98 -0.10 -17.21 -4.69
N PHE A 99 -0.65 -18.37 -5.00
CA PHE A 99 -0.62 -19.51 -4.10
C PHE A 99 0.16 -20.63 -4.73
N LYS A 100 1.08 -21.19 -3.95
CA LYS A 100 1.93 -22.30 -4.33
C LYS A 100 1.61 -23.49 -3.45
N ASP A 101 1.28 -24.60 -4.09
CA ASP A 101 1.13 -25.89 -3.42
C ASP A 101 2.53 -26.43 -3.05
N VAL A 102 2.69 -26.86 -1.79
CA VAL A 102 3.98 -27.29 -1.25
C VAL A 102 4.38 -28.67 -1.78
N GLY A 103 3.43 -29.58 -1.99
CA GLY A 103 3.72 -30.96 -2.38
C GLY A 103 4.05 -31.09 -3.88
N THR A 104 3.28 -30.42 -4.73
CA THR A 104 3.41 -30.45 -6.19
C THR A 104 4.28 -29.31 -6.73
N GLY A 105 4.51 -28.27 -5.95
CA GLY A 105 5.22 -27.06 -6.37
C GLY A 105 4.44 -26.17 -7.33
N ARG A 106 3.19 -26.51 -7.66
CA ARG A 106 2.35 -25.76 -8.60
C ARG A 106 1.98 -24.40 -8.03
N THR A 107 2.25 -23.33 -8.79
CA THR A 107 1.85 -21.96 -8.45
C THR A 107 0.65 -21.53 -9.30
N VAL A 108 -0.31 -20.87 -8.66
CA VAL A 108 -1.48 -20.26 -9.31
C VAL A 108 -1.56 -18.79 -8.88
N GLU A 109 -1.56 -17.90 -9.85
CA GLU A 109 -1.65 -16.45 -9.62
C GLU A 109 -3.10 -16.03 -9.32
N VAL A 110 -3.26 -15.05 -8.42
CA VAL A 110 -4.54 -14.41 -8.12
C VAL A 110 -4.71 -13.19 -9.01
N ARG A 111 -5.79 -13.15 -9.78
CA ARG A 111 -6.14 -11.96 -10.55
C ARG A 111 -6.70 -10.89 -9.61
N LEU A 112 -5.89 -9.89 -9.33
CA LEU A 112 -6.29 -8.70 -8.58
C LEU A 112 -6.76 -7.60 -9.56
N PRO A 113 -7.67 -6.70 -9.14
CA PRO A 113 -7.93 -5.46 -9.86
C PRO A 113 -6.63 -4.68 -10.11
N ALA A 114 -6.53 -4.02 -11.26
CA ALA A 114 -5.34 -3.28 -11.63
C ALA A 114 -5.06 -2.16 -10.60
N GLY A 115 -3.83 -2.12 -10.08
CA GLY A 115 -3.42 -1.13 -9.08
C GLY A 115 -3.98 -1.36 -7.67
N LEU A 116 -4.63 -2.51 -7.39
CA LEU A 116 -5.07 -2.84 -6.04
C LEU A 116 -3.86 -3.00 -5.12
N ARG A 117 -3.89 -2.27 -4.01
CA ARG A 117 -2.90 -2.37 -2.92
C ARG A 117 -3.59 -2.97 -1.71
N PHE A 118 -2.95 -3.91 -1.05
CA PHE A 118 -3.51 -4.59 0.11
C PHE A 118 -2.47 -4.86 1.18
N ALA A 119 -2.91 -5.15 2.39
CA ALA A 119 -2.02 -5.44 3.51
C ALA A 119 -2.71 -6.30 4.58
N ALA A 120 -1.91 -6.69 5.58
CA ALA A 120 -2.29 -7.60 6.67
C ALA A 120 -3.01 -8.88 6.20
N PRO A 121 -2.38 -9.68 5.33
CA PRO A 121 -2.94 -10.97 4.96
C PRO A 121 -2.95 -11.92 6.16
N ASP A 122 -4.07 -12.60 6.36
CA ASP A 122 -4.24 -13.60 7.41
C ASP A 122 -5.00 -14.83 6.89
N TRP A 123 -4.53 -16.01 7.26
CA TRP A 123 -5.14 -17.27 6.84
C TRP A 123 -6.34 -17.58 7.73
N SER A 124 -7.41 -18.10 7.14
CA SER A 124 -8.48 -18.69 7.91
C SER A 124 -7.96 -19.90 8.70
N PRO A 125 -8.51 -20.20 9.90
CA PRO A 125 -8.01 -21.30 10.73
C PRO A 125 -8.03 -22.67 10.06
N ASP A 126 -8.97 -22.89 9.14
CA ASP A 126 -9.09 -24.11 8.32
C ASP A 126 -8.15 -24.11 7.10
N GLY A 127 -7.42 -23.03 6.85
CA GLY A 127 -6.49 -22.87 5.73
C GLY A 127 -7.12 -22.83 4.35
N SER A 128 -8.45 -22.64 4.27
CA SER A 128 -9.19 -22.59 3.00
C SER A 128 -9.20 -21.20 2.36
N ARG A 129 -8.96 -20.14 3.13
CA ARG A 129 -9.09 -18.74 2.68
C ARG A 129 -7.98 -17.86 3.23
N LEU A 130 -7.66 -16.80 2.49
CA LEU A 130 -6.77 -15.72 2.92
C LEU A 130 -7.56 -14.41 2.93
N ALA A 131 -7.70 -13.77 4.08
CA ALA A 131 -8.32 -12.47 4.23
C ALA A 131 -7.25 -11.36 4.24
N PHE A 132 -7.58 -10.20 3.70
CA PHE A 132 -6.74 -8.99 3.75
C PHE A 132 -7.60 -7.75 3.55
N TYR A 133 -7.15 -6.59 4.02
CA TYR A 133 -7.78 -5.33 3.64
C TYR A 133 -7.09 -4.75 2.41
N ALA A 134 -7.86 -4.12 1.51
CA ALA A 134 -7.35 -3.42 0.35
C ALA A 134 -7.72 -1.94 0.40
N GLN A 135 -6.84 -1.12 -0.19
CA GLN A 135 -7.04 0.31 -0.33
C GLN A 135 -7.88 0.61 -1.57
N GLU A 136 -9.00 1.27 -1.35
CA GLU A 136 -9.90 1.77 -2.38
C GLU A 136 -10.02 3.30 -2.28
N PRO A 137 -10.49 4.00 -3.32
CA PRO A 137 -10.64 5.46 -3.28
C PRO A 137 -11.55 5.97 -2.15
N ALA A 138 -12.56 5.18 -1.78
CA ALA A 138 -13.53 5.53 -0.74
C ALA A 138 -13.12 5.09 0.69
N GLY A 139 -12.01 4.37 0.85
CA GLY A 139 -11.57 3.85 2.14
C GLY A 139 -10.88 2.49 2.07
N LEU A 140 -10.91 1.75 3.18
CA LEU A 140 -10.43 0.38 3.23
C LEU A 140 -11.60 -0.59 3.08
N SER A 141 -11.42 -1.59 2.23
CA SER A 141 -12.38 -2.68 2.01
C SER A 141 -11.77 -4.00 2.45
N LEU A 142 -12.58 -4.89 3.04
CA LEU A 142 -12.16 -6.24 3.40
C LEU A 142 -12.34 -7.16 2.19
N TRP A 143 -11.30 -7.92 1.89
CA TRP A 143 -11.27 -8.87 0.79
C TRP A 143 -10.89 -10.27 1.28
N VAL A 144 -11.45 -11.28 0.62
CA VAL A 144 -11.17 -12.69 0.90
C VAL A 144 -10.84 -13.41 -0.39
N ALA A 145 -9.72 -14.15 -0.40
CA ALA A 145 -9.32 -15.04 -1.48
C ALA A 145 -9.52 -16.50 -1.05
N ASP A 146 -10.35 -17.24 -1.79
CA ASP A 146 -10.64 -18.66 -1.54
C ASP A 146 -9.69 -19.58 -2.31
N ARG A 147 -9.08 -20.56 -1.62
CA ARG A 147 -8.11 -21.48 -2.22
C ARG A 147 -8.69 -22.53 -3.15
N ASP A 148 -9.93 -22.93 -2.91
CA ASP A 148 -10.53 -24.12 -3.52
C ASP A 148 -11.62 -23.76 -4.55
N ALA A 149 -11.86 -22.48 -4.85
CA ALA A 149 -12.87 -21.99 -5.79
C ALA A 149 -12.60 -22.34 -7.29
N GLY A 150 -12.10 -23.55 -7.56
CA GLY A 150 -12.11 -24.18 -8.88
C GLY A 150 -10.98 -23.73 -9.80
N ARG A 151 -9.75 -23.60 -9.27
CA ARG A 151 -8.57 -23.07 -9.98
C ARG A 151 -8.65 -21.57 -10.32
N ARG A 152 -9.66 -20.86 -9.80
CA ARG A 152 -9.80 -19.40 -9.89
C ARG A 152 -10.21 -18.85 -8.53
N TRP A 153 -9.47 -17.85 -8.07
CA TRP A 153 -9.72 -17.17 -6.81
C TRP A 153 -10.95 -16.28 -6.96
N ARG A 154 -11.97 -16.48 -6.13
CA ARG A 154 -13.06 -15.51 -5.99
C ARG A 154 -12.61 -14.48 -4.97
N LEU A 155 -12.58 -13.22 -5.42
CA LEU A 155 -12.27 -12.08 -4.61
C LEU A 155 -13.60 -11.41 -4.22
N GLU A 156 -13.95 -11.42 -2.94
CA GLU A 156 -15.22 -10.85 -2.45
C GLU A 156 -14.97 -9.66 -1.54
N ARG A 157 -15.64 -8.54 -1.85
CA ARG A 157 -15.66 -7.34 -1.01
C ARG A 157 -16.71 -7.52 0.08
N LEU A 158 -16.28 -7.54 1.33
CA LEU A 158 -17.20 -7.59 2.48
C LEU A 158 -17.84 -6.20 2.65
N GLY A 159 -19.07 -6.05 2.16
CA GLY A 159 -19.81 -4.78 2.18
C GLY A 159 -20.86 -4.64 1.07
N ASP A 160 -20.83 -5.49 0.04
CA ASP A 160 -21.79 -5.44 -1.09
C ASP A 160 -22.94 -6.46 -0.98
N ARG A 161 -22.88 -7.34 0.02
CA ARG A 161 -23.94 -8.31 0.30
C ARG A 161 -24.29 -8.20 1.77
N GLY A 162 -25.56 -7.93 2.06
CA GLY A 162 -26.12 -7.98 3.42
C GLY A 162 -26.08 -9.39 4.02
N GLY A 163 -24.90 -9.95 4.17
CA GLY A 163 -24.63 -11.28 4.70
C GLY A 163 -23.55 -11.23 5.77
N CYS A 164 -23.75 -11.94 6.87
CA CYS A 164 -22.76 -12.05 7.94
C CYS A 164 -21.57 -12.88 7.48
N ALA A 165 -20.35 -12.37 7.70
CA ALA A 165 -19.13 -13.13 7.52
C ALA A 165 -18.55 -13.55 8.88
N MET A 166 -17.96 -14.75 8.90
CA MET A 166 -17.17 -15.26 10.02
C MET A 166 -15.73 -14.76 9.85
N ILE A 167 -15.19 -14.09 10.86
CA ILE A 167 -13.77 -13.72 10.92
C ILE A 167 -13.16 -14.44 12.13
N GLY A 168 -12.30 -15.42 11.88
CA GLY A 168 -11.54 -16.14 12.90
C GLY A 168 -12.40 -16.83 13.97
N ALA A 169 -11.73 -17.28 15.05
CA ALA A 169 -12.37 -18.00 16.15
C ALA A 169 -13.19 -17.10 17.11
N ALA A 170 -13.22 -15.78 16.88
CA ALA A 170 -13.66 -14.82 17.90
C ALA A 170 -14.77 -13.82 17.48
N GLY A 171 -15.41 -13.95 16.31
CA GLY A 171 -16.60 -13.12 16.07
C GLY A 171 -17.22 -13.16 14.67
N ARG A 172 -18.55 -13.07 14.64
CA ARG A 172 -19.36 -12.77 13.45
C ARG A 172 -19.45 -11.26 13.29
N LEU A 173 -19.19 -10.74 12.10
CA LEU A 173 -19.58 -9.37 11.73
C LEU A 173 -20.73 -9.45 10.73
N CYS A 174 -21.89 -8.97 11.14
CA CYS A 174 -23.08 -8.88 10.29
C CYS A 174 -23.21 -7.45 9.76
N GLY A 175 -23.20 -7.29 8.44
CA GLY A 175 -23.53 -6.01 7.80
C GLY A 175 -25.04 -5.78 7.86
N GLY A 176 -25.51 -5.03 8.84
CA GLY A 176 -26.88 -4.53 8.91
C GLY A 176 -27.04 -3.31 8.01
N GLY A 177 -27.40 -3.54 6.75
CA GLY A 177 -27.88 -2.48 5.86
C GLY A 177 -29.38 -2.28 6.07
N GLY A 178 -29.76 -1.46 7.06
CA GLY A 178 -31.10 -0.89 7.16
C GLY A 178 -31.05 0.54 6.66
N GLY A 179 -31.50 0.77 5.43
CA GLY A 179 -31.82 2.10 4.95
C GLY A 179 -33.16 2.53 5.54
N GLU A 180 -33.16 3.59 6.34
CA GLU A 180 -34.36 4.39 6.57
C GLU A 180 -34.34 5.54 5.56
N GLU A 181 -35.08 5.31 4.49
CA GLU A 181 -35.55 6.32 3.55
C GLU A 181 -36.68 7.09 4.24
N GLU A 182 -36.35 8.20 4.90
CA GLU A 182 -37.35 9.14 5.42
C GLU A 182 -37.62 10.22 4.36
N SER A 183 -38.52 9.87 3.45
CA SER A 183 -39.36 10.81 2.72
C SER A 183 -40.74 10.80 3.37
N ASP A 184 -41.19 11.91 3.96
CA ASP A 184 -42.28 12.75 3.42
C ASP A 184 -42.80 13.80 4.43
N GLN A 185 -43.19 14.96 3.88
CA GLN A 185 -44.21 15.94 4.33
C GLN A 185 -44.34 16.26 5.84
N THR A 186 -44.12 17.50 6.30
CA THR A 186 -44.85 18.74 5.95
C THR A 186 -44.14 19.96 6.56
#